data_AF-C1D0E4-F1
#
_entry.id   AF-C1D0E4-F1
#
_cell.length_a   1.000
_cell.length_b   1.000
_cell.length_c   1.000
_cell.angle_alpha   90.00
_cell.angle_beta   90.00
_cell.angle_gamma   90.00
#
_symmetry.space_group_name_H-M   'P 1'
#
loop_
_entity.id
_entity.type
_entity.pdbx_description
1 polymer ?
#
loop_
_entity_poly.entity_id
_entity_poly.type
_entity_poly.pdbx_seq_one_letter_code
_entity_poly.pdbx_strand_id
1 'polypeptide(L)' 'MSRAFVKEDAGERWTPAATPSTYRLIWTAGSQPEVLRETDDLLDALHWLAGRDRPGFELRDRSGVLLATVA' A
#
# COMPACT_ATOMS: atom_id res chain seq x y z
N MET A 1 -42.69 -10.24 -2.96
CA MET A 1 -42.00 -10.22 -4.27
C MET A 1 -40.51 -10.02 -4.01
N SER A 2 -39.69 -11.06 -4.12
CA SER A 2 -38.26 -11.02 -3.82
C SER A 2 -37.50 -10.45 -5.03
N ARG A 3 -36.82 -9.31 -4.87
CA ARG A 3 -35.97 -8.72 -5.92
C ARG A 3 -34.62 -9.43 -5.88
N ALA A 4 -34.38 -10.31 -6.84
CA ALA A 4 -33.06 -10.88 -7.05
C ALA A 4 -32.10 -9.76 -7.48
N PHE A 5 -31.01 -9.58 -6.74
CA PHE A 5 -29.90 -8.73 -7.14
C PHE A 5 -29.15 -9.43 -8.27
N VAL A 6 -29.25 -8.90 -9.48
CA VAL A 6 -28.40 -9.32 -10.61
C VAL A 6 -27.07 -8.61 -10.43
N LYS A 7 -26.01 -9.38 -10.14
CA LYS A 7 -24.64 -8.90 -10.17
C LYS A 7 -24.22 -8.80 -11.64
N GLU A 8 -24.21 -7.60 -12.18
CA GLU A 8 -23.58 -7.36 -13.48
C GLU A 8 -22.07 -7.64 -13.33
N ASP A 9 -21.58 -8.67 -14.00
CA ASP A 9 -20.15 -8.99 -14.12
C ASP A 9 -19.44 -7.99 -15.04
N ALA A 10 -19.55 -6.69 -14.73
CA ALA A 10 -18.75 -5.61 -15.32
C ALA A 10 -17.51 -5.30 -14.46
N GLY A 11 -17.07 -6.26 -13.64
CA GLY A 11 -15.84 -6.15 -12.88
C GLY A 11 -14.65 -6.42 -13.79
N GLU A 12 -14.15 -5.40 -14.47
CA GLU A 12 -12.82 -5.49 -15.08
C GLU A 12 -11.84 -5.99 -14.02
N ARG A 13 -11.11 -7.06 -14.33
CA ARG A 13 -10.10 -7.61 -13.44
C ARG A 13 -9.07 -6.51 -13.21
N TRP A 14 -8.93 -6.06 -11.98
CA TRP A 14 -7.93 -5.06 -11.61
C TRP A 14 -6.57 -5.48 -12.16
N THR A 15 -5.99 -4.62 -13.01
CA THR A 15 -4.66 -4.80 -13.57
C THR A 15 -3.70 -3.88 -12.82
N PRO A 16 -2.65 -4.43 -12.19
CA PRO A 16 -1.64 -3.59 -11.55
C PRO A 16 -0.95 -2.70 -12.60
N ALA A 17 -0.56 -1.50 -12.19
CA ALA A 17 0.16 -0.57 -13.06
C ALA A 17 1.43 -1.21 -13.64
N ALA A 18 1.72 -0.94 -14.91
CA ALA A 18 2.81 -1.59 -15.65
C ALA A 18 4.21 -1.25 -15.13
N THR A 19 4.35 -0.17 -14.35
CA THR A 19 5.61 0.23 -13.74
C THR A 19 5.52 0.03 -12.23
N PRO A 20 6.40 -0.77 -11.62
CA PRO A 20 6.47 -0.88 -10.17
C PRO A 20 6.75 0.49 -9.58
N SER A 21 5.97 0.91 -8.60
CA SER A 21 6.23 2.17 -7.90
C SER A 21 7.59 2.12 -7.20
N THR A 22 8.24 3.27 -7.16
CA THR A 22 9.60 3.44 -6.65
C THR A 22 9.68 3.21 -5.14
N TYR A 23 8.59 3.51 -4.41
CA TYR A 23 8.52 3.44 -2.97
C TYR A 23 7.28 2.69 -2.48
N ARG A 24 7.45 1.94 -1.38
CA ARG A 24 6.41 1.15 -0.73
C ARG A 24 6.37 1.45 0.75
N LEU A 25 5.18 1.68 1.27
CA LEU A 25 4.89 1.77 2.70
C LEU A 25 4.34 0.42 3.16
N ILE A 26 5.04 -0.21 4.11
CA ILE A 26 4.80 -1.57 4.56
C ILE A 26 4.45 -1.56 6.04
N TRP A 27 3.39 -2.26 6.42
CA TRP A 27 3.09 -2.58 7.81
C TRP A 27 3.73 -3.91 8.19
N THR A 28 4.58 -3.92 9.22
CA THR A 28 5.36 -5.09 9.62
C THR A 28 4.98 -5.68 10.97
N ALA A 29 4.12 -5.02 11.75
CA ALA A 29 3.69 -5.51 13.06
C ALA A 29 2.53 -6.52 13.02
N GLY A 30 2.10 -6.95 11.82
CA GLY A 30 1.15 -8.04 11.62
C GLY A 30 1.81 -9.43 11.62
N SER A 31 1.02 -10.48 11.34
CA SER A 31 1.56 -11.84 11.15
C SER A 31 2.40 -11.97 9.87
N GLN A 32 2.16 -11.09 8.89
CA GLN A 32 2.93 -10.96 7.66
C GLN A 32 3.05 -9.48 7.27
N PRO A 33 4.15 -9.09 6.60
CA PRO A 33 4.30 -7.74 6.05
C PRO A 33 3.23 -7.44 5.00
N GLU A 34 2.57 -6.28 5.12
CA GLU A 34 1.50 -5.83 4.22
C GLU A 34 1.88 -4.51 3.55
N VAL A 35 1.77 -4.43 2.23
CA VAL A 35 1.97 -3.15 1.49
C VAL A 35 0.69 -2.34 1.60
N LEU A 36 0.76 -1.20 2.29
CA LEU A 36 -0.38 -0.30 2.50
C LEU A 36 -0.51 0.76 1.42
N ARG A 37 0.62 1.20 0.85
CA ARG A 37 0.66 2.25 -0.17
C ARG A 37 1.90 2.11 -1.03
N GLU A 38 1.74 2.38 -2.31
CA GLU A 38 2.82 2.50 -3.28
C GLU A 38 2.80 3.92 -3.86
N THR A 39 3.97 4.52 -4.05
CA THR A 39 4.11 5.87 -4.61
C THR A 39 5.47 6.06 -5.27
N ASP A 40 5.55 6.96 -6.23
CA ASP A 40 6.81 7.41 -6.84
C ASP A 40 7.33 8.71 -6.21
N ASP A 41 6.57 9.31 -5.29
CA ASP A 41 6.93 10.52 -4.57
C ASP A 41 7.47 10.17 -3.17
N LEU A 42 8.78 10.34 -2.98
CA LEU A 42 9.46 10.10 -1.71
C LEU A 42 8.96 11.03 -0.59
N LEU A 43 8.67 12.30 -0.89
CA LEU A 43 8.26 13.26 0.12
C LEU A 43 6.85 12.97 0.63
N ASP A 44 5.93 12.62 -0.28
CA ASP A 44 4.60 12.15 0.10
C ASP A 44 4.68 10.86 0.92
N ALA A 45 5.56 9.92 0.57
CA ALA A 45 5.78 8.71 1.36
C ALA A 45 6.27 9.01 2.78
N LEU A 46 7.24 9.93 2.91
CA LEU A 46 7.77 10.36 4.20
C LEU A 46 6.75 11.12 5.04
N HIS A 47 5.96 12.02 4.44
CA HIS A 47 4.87 12.70 5.15
C HIS A 47 3.80 11.73 5.64
N TRP A 48 3.44 10.75 4.80
CA TRP A 48 2.50 9.71 5.21
C TRP A 48 3.04 8.91 6.40
N LEU A 49 4.32 8.52 6.34
CA LEU A 49 4.98 7.77 7.40
C LEU A 49 5.07 8.58 8.69
N ALA A 50 5.44 9.86 8.62
CA ALA A 50 5.54 10.75 9.77
C ALA A 50 4.18 11.01 10.45
N GLY A 51 3.08 10.89 9.71
CA GLY A 51 1.73 11.03 10.26
C GLY A 51 1.18 9.77 10.93
N ARG A 52 2.02 8.80 11.32
CA ARG A 52 1.59 7.59 12.05
C ARG A 52 1.87 7.74 13.54
N ASP A 53 0.88 7.43 14.36
CA ASP A 53 0.97 7.56 15.83
C ASP A 53 1.54 6.31 16.53
N ARG A 54 1.95 5.29 15.76
CA ARG A 54 2.45 4.02 16.29
C ARG A 54 3.57 3.45 15.41
N PRO A 55 4.50 2.67 16.00
CA PRO A 55 5.57 2.01 15.25
C PRO A 55 5.01 0.84 14.41
N GLY A 56 5.89 0.24 13.61
CA GLY A 56 5.58 -0.92 12.76
C GLY A 56 5.29 -0.58 11.29
N PHE A 57 5.60 0.65 10.88
CA PHE A 57 5.54 1.07 9.48
C PHE A 57 6.95 1.29 8.94
N GLU A 58 7.20 0.77 7.74
CA GLU A 58 8.45 0.90 7.04
C GLU A 58 8.23 1.55 5.67
N LEU A 59 9.13 2.44 5.28
CA LEU A 59 9.26 2.91 3.91
C LEU A 59 10.42 2.17 3.26
N ARG A 60 10.15 1.49 2.15
CA ARG A 60 11.16 0.78 1.36
C ARG A 60 11.19 1.26 -0.08
N ASP A 61 12.35 1.16 -0.71
CA ASP A 61 12.46 1.35 -2.15
C ASP A 61 12.03 0.12 -2.95
N ARG A 62 12.04 0.22 -4.28
CA ARG A 62 11.71 -0.87 -5.21
C ARG A 62 12.59 -2.12 -5.07
N SER A 63 13.81 -1.97 -4.56
CA SER A 63 14.73 -3.09 -4.30
C SER A 63 14.52 -3.73 -2.92
N GLY A 64 13.61 -3.16 -2.12
CA GLY A 64 13.31 -3.62 -0.78
C GLY A 64 14.25 -3.08 0.29
N VAL A 65 15.07 -2.07 -0.04
CA VAL A 65 15.93 -1.39 0.94
C VAL A 65 15.08 -0.53 1.86
N LEU A 66 15.31 -0.66 3.18
CA LEU A 66 14.67 0.17 4.18
C LEU A 66 15.23 1.59 4.14
N LEU A 67 14.36 2.57 3.90
CA LEU A 67 14.70 3.98 3.84
C LEU A 67 14.35 4.71 5.14
N ALA A 68 13.19 4.40 5.72
CA ALA A 68 12.72 5.03 6.95
C ALA A 68 11.75 4.12 7.71
N THR A 69 11.62 4.38 9.02
CA THR A 69 10.65 3.73 9.91
C THR A 69 10.13 4.72 10.93
N VAL A 70 8.97 4.45 11.51
CA VAL A 70 8.48 5.16 12.71
C VAL A 70 8.92 4.36 13.93
N ALA A 71 9.76 4.98 14.76
CA ALA A 71 10.27 4.42 16.02
C ALA A 71 9.27 4.61 17.16
#